data_AF-A0A383W2A5-F1
#
_entry.id   AF-A0A383W2A5-F1
#
_cell.length_a   1.000
_cell.length_b   1.000
_cell.length_c   1.000
_cell.angle_alpha   90.00
_cell.angle_beta   90.00
_cell.angle_gamma   90.00
#
_symmetry.space_group_name_H-M   'P 1'
#
loop_
_entity.id
_entity.type
_entity.pdbx_description
1 polymer ?
#
loop_
_entity_poly.entity_id
_entity_poly.type
_entity_poly.pdbx_seq_one_letter_code
_entity_poly.pdbx_strand_id
1 'polypeptide(L)'
;MRVPAARLRRVFGGDRIKNLMVAFRVEDLPMESQMLSDALDTAQKRVESYFYDIRKNLFDYDQVVNTQRDRVYAERRRALLSDSLRPAMIEYAERTCDDILEANVDKTADPAEWRLDALAAKVVQYCPLLQGLTGQELLQQSGGSFEGLRSYLRQLAVAAYEQKAAAVDDIEPGLMQEAQKFFVLTQTDNLWKEHLQAIKFLQQAVGLRGYASKDPLTEFKLEGYNLFLETMAQIRRNVIYNVYVFQPQRIRPDAAAGQQQQEAEQAAASGNGKQSRRKAKASA
;
A
#
# COMPACT_ATOMS: atom_id res chain seq x y z
N MET A 1 19.20 29.16 14.65
CA MET A 1 19.89 28.33 15.67
C MET A 1 21.39 28.59 15.53
N ARG A 2 21.97 29.50 16.34
CA ARG A 2 23.40 29.84 16.26
C ARG A 2 24.23 28.62 16.71
N VAL A 3 24.99 28.03 15.81
CA VAL A 3 25.95 26.98 16.17
C VAL A 3 27.08 27.65 16.96
N PRO A 4 27.38 27.23 18.21
CA PRO A 4 28.42 27.87 19.01
C PRO A 4 29.78 27.73 18.33
N ALA A 5 30.53 28.84 18.23
CA ALA A 5 31.82 28.97 17.56
C ALA A 5 32.86 27.89 17.96
N ALA A 6 32.69 27.27 19.14
CA ALA A 6 33.50 26.16 19.60
C ALA A 6 33.38 24.88 18.73
N ARG A 7 32.22 24.59 18.11
CA ARG A 7 32.06 23.40 17.24
C ARG A 7 32.67 23.61 15.85
N LEU A 8 32.73 24.85 15.37
CA LEU A 8 33.30 25.19 14.07
C LEU A 8 34.79 24.87 13.99
N ARG A 9 35.53 25.13 15.09
CA ARG A 9 36.98 24.89 15.20
C ARG A 9 37.37 23.42 15.07
N ARG A 10 36.49 22.49 15.48
CA ARG A 10 36.80 21.06 15.56
C ARG A 10 36.58 20.30 14.25
N VAL A 11 35.69 20.80 13.38
CA VAL A 11 35.29 20.08 12.16
C VAL A 11 36.05 20.55 10.92
N PHE A 12 36.50 21.82 10.84
CA PHE A 12 37.01 22.36 9.57
C PHE A 12 38.26 23.26 9.64
N GLY A 13 38.96 23.37 10.79
CA GLY A 13 40.13 24.26 10.89
C GLY A 13 41.18 23.90 11.94
N GLY A 14 41.19 22.66 12.43
CA GLY A 14 41.90 22.26 13.66
C GLY A 14 43.41 22.49 13.68
N ASP A 15 44.13 22.28 12.58
CA ASP A 15 45.61 22.33 12.60
C ASP A 15 46.20 23.58 11.93
N ARG A 16 45.64 24.04 10.81
CA ARG A 16 46.19 25.23 10.09
C ARG A 16 45.96 26.54 10.83
N ILE A 17 44.79 26.75 11.43
CA ILE A 17 44.46 27.98 12.17
C ILE A 17 45.19 27.99 13.52
N LYS A 18 45.34 26.82 14.14
CA LYS A 18 46.05 26.64 15.42
C LYS A 18 47.56 26.91 15.26
N ASN A 19 48.17 26.48 14.16
CA ASN A 19 49.57 26.77 13.86
C ASN A 19 49.82 28.26 13.57
N LEU A 20 48.85 28.96 12.99
CA LEU A 20 48.92 30.41 12.79
C LEU A 20 48.83 31.19 14.11
N MET A 21 47.97 30.76 15.04
CA MET A 21 47.85 31.38 16.37
C MET A 21 49.10 31.19 17.23
N VAL A 22 49.76 30.03 17.15
CA VAL A 22 51.00 29.74 17.88
C VAL A 22 52.20 30.52 17.31
N ALA A 23 52.24 30.74 15.99
CA ALA A 23 53.30 31.50 15.34
C ALA A 23 53.29 33.00 15.69
N PHE A 24 52.12 33.56 16.03
CA PHE A 24 51.93 35.00 16.23
C PHE A 24 51.94 35.47 17.71
N ARG A 25 52.16 34.60 18.70
CA ARG A 25 52.21 34.91 20.16
C ARG A 25 51.25 36.05 20.56
N VAL A 26 49.96 35.86 20.30
CA VAL A 26 48.93 36.85 20.63
C VAL A 26 48.56 36.70 22.11
N GLU A 27 49.35 37.31 22.98
CA GLU A 27 48.92 37.72 24.31
C GLU A 27 48.82 39.25 24.26
N ASP A 28 47.60 39.77 24.40
CA ASP A 28 47.23 41.18 24.59
C ASP A 28 47.33 42.17 23.42
N LEU A 29 46.63 41.89 22.31
CA LEU A 29 46.10 42.94 21.43
C LEU A 29 44.60 42.73 21.13
N PRO A 30 43.78 43.79 21.02
CA PRO A 30 42.37 43.65 20.65
C PRO A 30 42.28 42.95 19.30
N MET A 31 41.51 41.86 19.24
CA MET A 31 41.35 41.08 18.01
C MET A 31 40.45 41.82 17.01
N GLU A 32 41.00 42.84 16.36
CA GLU A 32 40.37 43.57 15.24
C GLU A 32 41.25 43.45 13.99
N SER A 33 41.56 42.21 13.58
CA SER A 33 42.10 42.00 12.24
C SER A 33 40.94 41.71 11.30
N GLN A 34 40.70 42.62 10.34
CA GLN A 34 39.74 42.41 9.25
C GLN A 34 39.94 41.03 8.57
N MET A 35 41.19 40.57 8.47
CA MET A 35 41.55 39.25 7.93
C MET A 35 41.01 38.08 8.77
N LEU A 36 40.92 38.22 10.09
CA LEU A 36 40.36 37.19 10.98
C LEU A 36 38.83 37.15 10.87
N SER A 37 38.18 38.31 10.77
CA SER A 37 36.74 38.41 10.51
C SER A 37 36.37 37.80 9.16
N ASP A 38 37.12 38.10 8.09
CA ASP A 38 36.89 37.54 6.75
C ASP A 38 37.11 36.01 6.72
N ALA A 39 38.10 35.51 7.46
CA ALA A 39 38.36 34.08 7.62
C ALA A 39 37.24 33.38 8.39
N LEU A 40 36.70 34.02 9.44
CA LEU A 40 35.56 33.51 10.21
C LEU A 40 34.29 33.48 9.35
N ASP A 41 34.01 34.55 8.60
CA ASP A 41 32.87 34.64 7.67
C ASP A 41 32.96 33.57 6.58
N THR A 42 34.16 33.35 6.03
CA THR A 42 34.37 32.29 5.03
C THR A 42 34.14 30.90 5.62
N ALA A 43 34.63 30.65 6.84
CA ALA A 43 34.38 29.39 7.54
C ALA A 43 32.88 29.21 7.85
N GLN A 44 32.20 30.28 8.25
CA GLN A 44 30.76 30.26 8.50
C GLN A 44 29.97 29.95 7.21
N LYS A 45 30.25 30.63 6.10
CA LYS A 45 29.61 30.35 4.80
C LYS A 45 29.80 28.91 4.34
N ARG A 46 30.99 28.33 4.55
CA ARG A 46 31.26 26.91 4.23
C ARG A 46 30.43 25.96 5.08
N VAL A 47 30.29 26.25 6.37
CA VAL A 47 29.49 25.44 7.29
C VAL A 47 28.00 25.56 6.96
N GLU A 48 27.53 26.75 6.64
CA GLU A 48 26.16 26.98 6.18
C GLU A 48 25.87 26.23 4.87
N SER A 49 26.79 26.28 3.90
CA SER A 49 26.70 25.51 2.65
C SER A 49 26.63 24.01 2.93
N TYR A 50 27.53 23.49 3.78
CA TYR A 50 27.55 22.07 4.15
C TYR A 50 26.22 21.61 4.78
N PHE A 51 25.68 22.37 5.74
CA PHE A 51 24.38 22.04 6.35
C PHE A 51 23.19 22.31 5.42
N TYR A 52 23.33 23.22 4.46
CA TYR A 52 22.33 23.42 3.41
C TYR A 52 22.27 22.20 2.50
N ASP A 53 23.42 21.68 2.03
CA ASP A 53 23.51 20.52 1.15
C ASP A 53 22.94 19.26 1.80
N ILE A 54 23.24 19.02 3.09
CA ILE A 54 22.65 17.92 3.85
C ILE A 54 21.11 18.03 3.89
N ARG A 55 20.59 19.22 4.19
CA ARG A 55 19.14 19.44 4.28
C ARG A 55 18.47 19.32 2.91
N LYS A 56 19.12 19.79 1.85
CA LYS A 56 18.64 19.65 0.47
C LYS A 56 18.55 18.18 0.08
N ASN A 57 19.59 17.40 0.34
CA ASN A 57 19.57 15.97 0.07
C ASN A 57 18.42 15.28 0.83
N LEU A 58 18.28 15.54 2.14
CA LEU A 58 17.17 14.99 2.94
C LEU A 58 15.80 15.37 2.35
N PHE A 59 15.63 16.64 1.98
CA PHE A 59 14.42 17.14 1.34
C PHE A 59 14.11 16.41 0.03
N ASP A 60 15.12 16.13 -0.79
CA ASP A 60 14.94 15.44 -2.07
C ASP A 60 14.46 13.98 -1.87
N TYR A 61 14.92 13.28 -0.83
CA TYR A 61 14.39 11.96 -0.46
C TYR A 61 12.94 12.05 0.02
N ASP A 62 12.65 13.02 0.90
CA ASP A 62 11.30 13.24 1.43
C ASP A 62 10.30 13.59 0.33
N GLN A 63 10.74 14.36 -0.67
CA GLN A 63 9.89 14.77 -1.80
C GLN A 63 9.34 13.55 -2.56
N VAL A 64 10.17 12.52 -2.78
CA VAL A 64 9.74 11.27 -3.46
C VAL A 64 8.61 10.60 -2.68
N VAL A 65 8.79 10.41 -1.38
CA VAL A 65 7.80 9.76 -0.51
C VAL A 65 6.54 10.61 -0.41
N ASN A 66 6.69 11.94 -0.36
CA ASN A 66 5.57 12.86 -0.32
C ASN A 66 4.72 12.78 -1.60
N THR A 67 5.33 12.78 -2.78
CA THR A 67 4.61 12.65 -4.06
C THR A 67 3.82 11.34 -4.13
N GLN A 68 4.42 10.24 -3.67
CA GLN A 68 3.74 8.95 -3.58
C GLN A 68 2.56 9.01 -2.61
N ARG A 69 2.77 9.58 -1.42
CA ARG A 69 1.74 9.76 -0.39
C ARG A 69 0.54 10.55 -0.91
N ASP A 70 0.80 11.66 -1.60
CA ASP A 70 -0.25 12.52 -2.15
C ASP A 70 -1.09 11.74 -3.19
N ARG A 71 -0.44 10.91 -4.01
CA ARG A 71 -1.12 10.03 -4.98
C ARG A 71 -2.00 8.98 -4.29
N VAL A 72 -1.47 8.29 -3.27
CA VAL A 72 -2.23 7.27 -2.52
C VAL A 72 -3.42 7.88 -1.81
N TYR A 73 -3.25 9.01 -1.13
CA TYR A 73 -4.36 9.65 -0.43
C TYR A 73 -5.39 10.28 -1.37
N ALA A 74 -4.99 10.70 -2.57
CA ALA A 74 -5.94 11.11 -3.59
C ALA A 74 -6.84 9.94 -4.02
N GLU A 75 -6.27 8.77 -4.31
CA GLU A 75 -7.05 7.57 -4.68
C GLU A 75 -7.91 7.07 -3.50
N ARG A 76 -7.36 7.05 -2.28
CA ARG A 76 -8.11 6.68 -1.05
C ARG A 76 -9.31 7.60 -0.83
N ARG A 77 -9.13 8.91 -1.00
CA ARG A 77 -10.21 9.89 -0.88
C ARG A 77 -11.25 9.72 -1.98
N ARG A 78 -10.82 9.46 -3.23
CA ARG A 78 -11.71 9.16 -4.34
C ARG A 78 -12.58 7.95 -4.02
N ALA A 79 -11.99 6.87 -3.51
CA ALA A 79 -12.74 5.66 -3.18
C ALA A 79 -13.77 5.88 -2.05
N LEU A 80 -13.41 6.69 -1.05
CA LEU A 80 -14.31 7.02 0.06
C LEU A 80 -15.52 7.86 -0.39
N LEU A 81 -15.28 8.87 -1.22
CA LEU A 81 -16.30 9.85 -1.62
C LEU A 81 -17.09 9.45 -2.87
N SER A 82 -16.67 8.41 -3.58
CA SER A 82 -17.33 8.01 -4.82
C SER A 82 -18.70 7.37 -4.57
N ASP A 83 -19.66 7.76 -5.40
CA ASP A 83 -21.00 7.16 -5.48
C ASP A 83 -20.98 5.77 -6.11
N SER A 84 -19.94 5.42 -6.87
CA SER A 84 -19.81 4.08 -7.45
C SER A 84 -18.35 3.73 -7.73
N LEU A 85 -17.90 2.61 -7.17
CA LEU A 85 -16.58 2.04 -7.43
C LEU A 85 -16.56 1.05 -8.60
N ARG A 86 -17.71 0.80 -9.24
CA ARG A 86 -17.83 -0.14 -10.36
C ARG A 86 -16.81 0.11 -11.48
N PRO A 87 -16.62 1.33 -12.01
CA PRO A 87 -15.63 1.57 -13.05
C PRO A 87 -14.20 1.21 -12.61
N ALA A 88 -13.86 1.49 -11.36
CA ALA A 88 -12.56 1.14 -10.80
C ALA A 88 -12.40 -0.38 -10.66
N MET A 89 -13.45 -1.10 -10.23
CA MET A 89 -13.40 -2.56 -10.11
C MET A 89 -13.24 -3.25 -11.47
N ILE A 90 -13.93 -2.77 -12.50
CA ILE A 90 -13.76 -3.23 -13.88
C ILE A 90 -12.31 -3.02 -14.33
N GLU A 91 -11.77 -1.81 -14.15
CA GLU A 91 -10.37 -1.52 -14.50
C GLU A 91 -9.40 -2.42 -13.71
N TYR A 92 -9.68 -2.69 -12.44
CA TYR A 92 -8.83 -3.55 -11.61
C TYR A 92 -8.86 -5.00 -12.10
N ALA A 93 -10.03 -5.50 -12.49
CA ALA A 93 -10.19 -6.83 -13.08
C ALA A 93 -9.41 -6.95 -14.40
N GLU A 94 -9.64 -6.02 -15.34
CA GLU A 94 -9.00 -6.03 -16.65
C GLU A 94 -7.48 -5.97 -16.54
N ARG A 95 -6.95 -5.00 -15.78
CA ARG A 95 -5.50 -4.87 -15.59
C ARG A 95 -4.89 -6.06 -14.86
N THR A 96 -5.63 -6.69 -13.94
CA THR A 96 -5.13 -7.91 -13.27
C THR A 96 -5.01 -9.06 -14.28
N CYS A 97 -5.96 -9.19 -15.20
CA CYS A 97 -5.86 -10.16 -16.29
C CYS A 97 -4.72 -9.85 -17.26
N ASP A 98 -4.51 -8.58 -17.58
CA ASP A 98 -3.36 -8.16 -18.40
C ASP A 98 -2.03 -8.53 -17.73
N ASP A 99 -1.87 -8.21 -16.44
CA ASP A 99 -0.67 -8.54 -15.66
C ASP A 99 -0.40 -10.07 -15.68
N ILE A 100 -1.46 -10.88 -15.53
CA ILE A 100 -1.35 -12.35 -15.58
C ILE A 100 -0.99 -12.82 -16.98
N LEU A 101 -1.61 -12.26 -18.01
CA LEU A 101 -1.36 -12.63 -19.40
C LEU A 101 0.09 -12.32 -19.79
N GLU A 102 0.54 -11.08 -19.56
CA GLU A 102 1.90 -10.62 -19.90
C GLU A 102 2.99 -11.41 -19.16
N ALA A 103 2.70 -11.88 -17.94
CA ALA A 103 3.64 -12.70 -17.17
C ALA A 103 3.72 -14.17 -17.63
N ASN A 104 2.73 -14.67 -18.38
CA ASN A 104 2.62 -16.09 -18.74
C ASN A 104 2.70 -16.37 -20.24
N VAL A 105 2.49 -15.38 -21.09
CA VAL A 105 2.47 -15.53 -22.55
C VAL A 105 3.44 -14.56 -23.19
N ASP A 106 4.38 -15.09 -23.96
CA ASP A 106 5.23 -14.29 -24.82
C ASP A 106 4.47 -13.94 -26.11
N LYS A 107 4.23 -12.65 -26.31
CA LYS A 107 3.56 -12.10 -27.50
C LYS A 107 4.31 -12.35 -28.81
N THR A 108 5.59 -12.70 -28.74
CA THR A 108 6.44 -12.98 -29.91
C THR A 108 6.50 -14.47 -30.27
N ALA A 109 6.09 -15.34 -29.35
CA ALA A 109 6.05 -16.78 -29.57
C ALA A 109 4.85 -17.19 -30.43
N ASP A 110 4.98 -18.33 -31.11
CA ASP A 110 3.88 -18.91 -31.88
C ASP A 110 2.72 -19.30 -30.95
N PRO A 111 1.44 -19.05 -31.32
CA PRO A 111 0.29 -19.45 -30.52
C PRO A 111 0.25 -20.93 -30.13
N ALA A 112 0.88 -21.82 -30.91
CA ALA A 112 0.99 -23.24 -30.60
C ALA A 112 1.94 -23.53 -29.41
N GLU A 113 2.86 -22.62 -29.10
CA GLU A 113 3.80 -22.75 -27.98
C GLU A 113 3.23 -22.19 -26.67
N TRP A 114 2.08 -21.51 -26.72
CA TRP A 114 1.47 -20.93 -25.54
C TRP A 114 1.00 -22.00 -24.56
N ARG A 115 1.43 -21.86 -23.31
CA ARG A 115 1.03 -22.74 -22.20
C ARG A 115 -0.33 -22.34 -21.64
N LEU A 116 -1.37 -22.45 -22.46
CA LEU A 116 -2.71 -21.94 -22.15
C LEU A 116 -3.37 -22.62 -20.95
N ASP A 117 -3.09 -23.89 -20.68
CA ASP A 117 -3.59 -24.56 -19.46
C ASP A 117 -2.98 -23.98 -18.19
N ALA A 118 -1.69 -23.60 -18.23
CA ALA A 118 -1.03 -22.94 -17.11
C ALA A 118 -1.59 -21.52 -16.90
N LEU A 119 -1.84 -20.80 -17.99
CA LEU A 119 -2.51 -19.49 -17.95
C LEU A 119 -3.92 -19.60 -17.35
N ALA A 120 -4.72 -20.55 -17.83
CA ALA A 120 -6.07 -20.81 -17.31
C ALA A 120 -6.03 -21.09 -15.80
N ALA A 121 -5.14 -21.98 -15.35
CA ALA A 121 -4.97 -22.27 -13.93
C ALA A 121 -4.60 -21.03 -13.11
N LYS A 122 -3.73 -20.16 -13.63
CA LYS A 122 -3.39 -18.88 -12.98
C LYS A 122 -4.57 -17.92 -12.92
N VAL A 123 -5.32 -17.78 -14.00
CA VAL A 123 -6.53 -16.94 -14.03
C VAL A 123 -7.55 -17.42 -13.01
N VAL A 124 -7.79 -18.74 -12.91
CA VAL A 124 -8.71 -19.33 -11.92
C VAL A 124 -8.24 -19.09 -10.48
N GLN A 125 -6.92 -19.11 -10.23
CA GLN A 125 -6.38 -18.79 -8.91
C GLN A 125 -6.75 -17.37 -8.46
N TYR A 126 -6.75 -16.40 -9.38
CA TYR A 126 -7.09 -15.01 -9.08
C TYR A 126 -8.60 -14.71 -9.19
N CYS A 127 -9.33 -15.44 -10.02
CA CYS A 127 -10.78 -15.35 -10.14
C CYS A 127 -11.39 -16.75 -10.00
N PRO A 128 -11.68 -17.19 -8.75
CA PRO A 128 -12.24 -18.52 -8.50
C PRO A 128 -13.63 -18.76 -9.08
N LEU A 129 -14.29 -17.73 -9.64
CA LEU A 129 -15.57 -17.83 -10.33
C LEU A 129 -15.43 -18.42 -11.74
N LEU A 130 -14.22 -18.41 -12.31
CA LEU A 130 -13.92 -18.95 -13.64
C LEU A 130 -13.52 -20.43 -13.59
N GLN A 131 -13.94 -21.15 -12.56
CA GLN A 131 -13.70 -22.60 -12.45
C GLN A 131 -14.22 -23.32 -13.71
N GLY A 132 -13.37 -24.13 -14.31
CA GLY A 132 -13.67 -24.84 -15.56
C GLY A 132 -13.06 -24.20 -16.81
N LEU A 133 -12.45 -23.02 -16.71
CA LEU A 133 -11.69 -22.42 -17.81
C LEU A 133 -10.56 -23.36 -18.26
N THR A 134 -10.50 -23.65 -19.56
CA THR A 134 -9.49 -24.55 -20.14
C THR A 134 -8.60 -23.84 -21.15
N GLY A 135 -7.39 -24.36 -21.38
CA GLY A 135 -6.52 -23.85 -22.43
C GLY A 135 -7.13 -23.97 -23.83
N GLN A 136 -7.92 -25.02 -24.08
CA GLN A 136 -8.63 -25.19 -25.35
C GLN A 136 -9.66 -24.09 -25.61
N GLU A 137 -10.44 -23.72 -24.60
CA GLU A 137 -11.40 -22.61 -24.70
C GLU A 137 -10.67 -21.29 -24.96
N LEU A 138 -9.57 -21.03 -24.24
CA LEU A 138 -8.73 -19.85 -24.47
C LEU A 138 -8.19 -19.79 -25.90
N LEU A 139 -7.74 -20.92 -26.46
CA LEU A 139 -7.24 -20.98 -27.84
C LEU A 139 -8.36 -20.70 -28.84
N GLN A 140 -9.53 -21.31 -28.65
CA GLN A 140 -10.67 -21.17 -29.55
C GLN A 140 -11.19 -19.73 -29.58
N GLN A 141 -11.34 -19.10 -28.42
CA GLN A 141 -11.92 -17.77 -28.28
C GLN A 141 -10.94 -16.64 -28.62
N SER A 142 -9.63 -16.87 -28.44
CA SER A 142 -8.60 -15.88 -28.78
C SER A 142 -8.36 -15.72 -30.29
N GLY A 143 -8.85 -16.65 -31.11
CA GLY A 143 -8.54 -16.69 -32.54
C GLY A 143 -7.04 -16.85 -32.82
N GLY A 144 -6.28 -17.42 -31.88
CA GLY A 144 -4.83 -17.58 -32.00
C GLY A 144 -4.04 -16.27 -31.93
N SER A 145 -4.57 -15.22 -31.32
CA SER A 145 -3.89 -13.92 -31.20
C SER A 145 -3.76 -13.46 -29.75
N PHE A 146 -2.64 -12.81 -29.41
CA PHE A 146 -2.40 -12.31 -28.06
C PHE A 146 -3.46 -11.27 -27.67
N GLU A 147 -3.83 -10.41 -28.61
CA GLU A 147 -4.86 -9.38 -28.43
C GLU A 147 -6.27 -9.97 -28.29
N GLY A 148 -6.58 -11.05 -29.02
CA GLY A 148 -7.82 -11.80 -28.84
C GLY A 148 -7.87 -12.47 -27.47
N LEU A 149 -6.77 -13.06 -27.02
CA LEU A 149 -6.66 -13.66 -25.69
C LEU A 149 -6.84 -12.61 -24.58
N ARG A 150 -6.18 -11.46 -24.71
CA ARG A 150 -6.34 -10.32 -23.79
C ARG A 150 -7.80 -9.86 -23.72
N SER A 151 -8.42 -9.64 -24.87
CA SER A 151 -9.79 -9.16 -24.96
C SER A 151 -10.78 -10.15 -24.34
N TYR A 152 -10.59 -11.45 -24.61
CA TYR A 152 -11.43 -12.50 -24.06
C TYR A 152 -11.28 -12.63 -22.53
N LEU A 153 -10.04 -12.62 -22.01
CA LEU A 153 -9.80 -12.67 -20.55
C LEU A 153 -10.40 -11.46 -19.83
N ARG A 154 -10.29 -10.26 -20.40
CA ARG A 154 -10.94 -9.06 -19.85
C ARG A 154 -12.45 -9.21 -19.81
N GLN A 155 -13.06 -9.70 -20.89
CA GLN A 155 -14.51 -9.94 -20.93
C GLN A 155 -14.95 -10.93 -19.85
N LEU A 156 -14.23 -12.04 -19.67
CA LEU A 156 -14.51 -13.01 -18.61
C LEU A 156 -14.39 -12.38 -17.22
N ALA A 157 -13.35 -11.58 -16.97
CA ALA A 157 -13.12 -10.94 -15.67
C ALA A 157 -14.20 -9.92 -15.32
N VAL A 158 -14.65 -9.14 -16.31
CA VAL A 158 -15.76 -8.19 -16.16
C VAL A 158 -17.06 -8.93 -15.92
N ALA A 159 -17.37 -9.97 -16.71
CA ALA A 159 -18.57 -10.78 -16.52
C ALA A 159 -18.62 -11.43 -15.13
N ALA A 160 -17.49 -11.99 -14.65
CA ALA A 160 -17.38 -12.55 -13.32
C ALA A 160 -17.60 -11.49 -12.23
N TYR A 161 -17.09 -10.27 -12.43
CA TYR A 161 -17.32 -9.16 -11.52
C TYR A 161 -18.81 -8.76 -11.47
N GLU A 162 -19.45 -8.58 -12.63
CA GLU A 162 -20.88 -8.20 -12.68
C GLU A 162 -21.77 -9.27 -12.06
N GLN A 163 -21.52 -10.55 -12.37
CA GLN A 163 -22.24 -11.67 -11.75
C GLN A 163 -22.09 -11.65 -10.23
N LYS A 164 -20.86 -11.42 -9.74
CA LYS A 164 -20.58 -11.36 -8.31
C LYS A 164 -21.26 -10.17 -7.64
N ALA A 165 -21.22 -9.01 -8.29
CA ALA A 165 -21.87 -7.79 -7.80
C ALA A 165 -23.38 -7.99 -7.66
N ALA A 166 -24.03 -8.49 -8.70
CA ALA A 166 -25.47 -8.80 -8.68
C ALA A 166 -25.82 -9.80 -7.57
N ALA A 167 -25.07 -10.90 -7.44
CA ALA A 167 -25.33 -11.91 -6.42
C ALA A 167 -25.19 -11.40 -4.97
N VAL A 168 -24.31 -10.41 -4.75
CA VAL A 168 -24.15 -9.77 -3.43
C VAL A 168 -25.25 -8.75 -3.18
N ASP A 169 -25.64 -7.96 -4.18
CA ASP A 169 -26.72 -6.98 -4.03
C ASP A 169 -28.11 -7.64 -3.92
N ASP A 170 -28.29 -8.85 -4.48
CA ASP A 170 -29.47 -9.70 -4.23
C ASP A 170 -29.62 -10.09 -2.75
N ILE A 171 -28.50 -10.10 -2.00
CA ILE A 171 -28.50 -10.35 -0.56
C ILE A 171 -28.98 -9.11 0.19
N GLU A 172 -28.40 -7.96 -0.12
CA GLU A 172 -28.78 -6.65 0.42
C GLU A 172 -28.38 -5.55 -0.58
N PRO A 173 -29.32 -4.69 -1.04
CA PRO A 173 -29.01 -3.65 -2.01
C PRO A 173 -27.95 -2.67 -1.51
N GLY A 174 -26.86 -2.50 -2.27
CA GLY A 174 -25.77 -1.58 -1.95
C GLY A 174 -24.63 -2.22 -1.14
N LEU A 175 -24.80 -3.46 -0.68
CA LEU A 175 -23.78 -4.18 0.07
C LEU A 175 -22.49 -4.37 -0.73
N MET A 176 -22.59 -4.59 -2.05
CA MET A 176 -21.41 -4.72 -2.89
C MET A 176 -20.60 -3.41 -2.90
N GLN A 177 -21.27 -2.26 -2.96
CA GLN A 177 -20.59 -0.96 -2.94
C GLN A 177 -19.85 -0.73 -1.61
N GLU A 178 -20.47 -1.07 -0.48
CA GLU A 178 -19.82 -0.97 0.84
C GLU A 178 -18.62 -1.92 0.95
N ALA A 179 -18.76 -3.16 0.49
CA ALA A 179 -17.69 -4.14 0.45
C ALA A 179 -16.50 -3.65 -0.39
N GLN A 180 -16.76 -3.10 -1.59
CA GLN A 180 -15.73 -2.52 -2.45
C GLN A 180 -14.98 -1.38 -1.75
N LYS A 181 -15.70 -0.45 -1.12
CA LYS A 181 -15.08 0.64 -0.35
C LYS A 181 -14.21 0.10 0.77
N PHE A 182 -14.71 -0.87 1.53
CA PHE A 182 -13.97 -1.52 2.59
C PHE A 182 -12.69 -2.19 2.07
N PHE A 183 -12.76 -2.97 0.99
CA PHE A 183 -11.59 -3.63 0.42
C PHE A 183 -10.55 -2.64 -0.11
N VAL A 184 -10.98 -1.61 -0.86
CA VAL A 184 -10.05 -0.60 -1.37
C VAL A 184 -9.33 0.10 -0.21
N LEU A 185 -10.06 0.54 0.81
CA LEU A 185 -9.46 1.27 1.94
C LEU A 185 -8.52 0.38 2.75
N THR A 186 -8.94 -0.84 3.09
CA THR A 186 -8.13 -1.76 3.89
C THR A 186 -6.88 -2.23 3.18
N GLN A 187 -6.98 -2.60 1.89
CA GLN A 187 -5.82 -3.03 1.11
C GLN A 187 -4.85 -1.86 0.88
N THR A 188 -5.36 -0.66 0.60
CA THR A 188 -4.53 0.54 0.46
C THR A 188 -3.78 0.85 1.76
N ASP A 189 -4.48 0.85 2.90
CA ASP A 189 -3.88 1.21 4.19
C ASP A 189 -2.84 0.18 4.67
N ASN A 190 -3.05 -1.11 4.38
CA ASN A 190 -2.10 -2.17 4.76
C ASN A 190 -0.86 -2.14 3.86
N LEU A 191 -1.04 -2.16 2.54
CA LEU A 191 0.08 -2.19 1.59
C LEU A 191 0.88 -0.88 1.59
N TRP A 192 0.24 0.25 1.87
CA TRP A 192 0.97 1.51 2.05
C TRP A 192 1.90 1.48 3.26
N LYS A 193 1.50 0.86 4.38
CA LYS A 193 2.38 0.69 5.54
C LYS A 193 3.59 -0.19 5.21
N GLU A 194 3.38 -1.28 4.48
CA GLU A 194 4.46 -2.16 4.01
C GLU A 194 5.40 -1.41 3.06
N HIS A 195 4.86 -0.63 2.11
CA HIS A 195 5.64 0.21 1.21
C HIS A 195 6.49 1.24 1.96
N LEU A 196 5.94 1.91 2.97
CA LEU A 196 6.71 2.84 3.80
C LEU A 196 7.86 2.16 4.55
N GLN A 197 7.70 0.89 4.95
CA GLN A 197 8.80 0.11 5.52
C GLN A 197 9.84 -0.23 4.44
N ALA A 198 9.41 -0.69 3.27
CA ALA A 198 10.29 -1.01 2.15
C ALA A 198 11.12 0.21 1.69
N ILE A 199 10.49 1.38 1.58
CA ILE A 199 11.16 2.64 1.23
C ILE A 199 12.21 3.04 2.26
N LYS A 200 11.95 2.84 3.56
CA LYS A 200 12.95 3.11 4.61
C LYS A 200 14.17 2.20 4.47
N PHE A 201 13.96 0.90 4.19
CA PHE A 201 15.06 -0.03 3.93
C PHE A 201 15.82 0.34 2.66
N LEU A 202 15.11 0.73 1.59
CA LEU A 202 15.73 1.20 0.36
C LEU A 202 16.63 2.41 0.60
N GLN A 203 16.14 3.41 1.36
CA GLN A 203 16.91 4.62 1.69
C GLN A 203 18.22 4.27 2.42
N GLN A 204 18.19 3.30 3.34
CA GLN A 204 19.39 2.82 4.02
C GLN A 204 20.33 2.07 3.07
N ALA A 205 19.77 1.19 2.22
CA ALA A 205 20.54 0.38 1.28
C ALA A 205 21.26 1.20 0.21
N VAL A 206 20.61 2.23 -0.37
CA VAL A 206 21.27 3.11 -1.36
C VAL A 206 22.39 3.94 -0.71
N GLY A 207 22.22 4.32 0.56
CA GLY A 207 23.26 5.02 1.33
C GLY A 207 24.53 4.18 1.49
N LEU A 208 24.39 2.85 1.64
CA LEU A 208 25.50 1.90 1.68
C LEU A 208 26.08 1.60 0.28
N ARG A 209 25.32 1.80 -0.80
CA ARG A 209 25.77 1.58 -2.19
C ARG A 209 26.46 2.78 -2.82
N GLY A 210 26.33 3.98 -2.23
CA GLY A 210 27.04 5.19 -2.68
C GLY A 210 28.57 5.07 -2.75
N TYR A 211 29.15 4.02 -2.17
CA TYR A 211 30.57 3.67 -2.33
C TYR A 211 30.92 3.11 -3.73
N ALA A 212 29.93 2.78 -4.58
CA ALA A 212 30.11 2.14 -5.89
C ALA A 212 29.96 3.10 -7.10
N SER A 213 30.24 4.40 -6.93
CA SER A 213 30.30 5.42 -8.00
C SER A 213 28.97 5.72 -8.74
N LYS A 214 27.83 5.34 -8.18
CA LYS A 214 26.49 5.77 -8.66
C LYS A 214 25.86 6.76 -7.68
N ASP A 215 25.09 7.71 -8.20
CA ASP A 215 24.38 8.70 -7.38
C ASP A 215 23.25 8.04 -6.57
N PRO A 216 23.33 7.98 -5.22
CA PRO A 216 22.35 7.29 -4.39
C PRO A 216 20.92 7.84 -4.52
N LEU A 217 20.79 9.15 -4.75
CA LEU A 217 19.48 9.79 -4.87
C LEU A 217 18.77 9.33 -6.16
N THR A 218 19.50 9.20 -7.25
CA THR A 218 18.96 8.70 -8.52
C THR A 218 18.53 7.23 -8.40
N GLU A 219 19.33 6.37 -7.77
CA GLU A 219 18.94 4.97 -7.51
C GLU A 219 17.69 4.89 -6.64
N PHE A 220 17.63 5.67 -5.55
CA PHE A 220 16.47 5.73 -4.67
C PHE A 220 15.20 6.15 -5.41
N LYS A 221 15.28 7.14 -6.30
CA LYS A 221 14.14 7.59 -7.11
C LYS A 221 13.64 6.48 -8.03
N LEU A 222 14.54 5.77 -8.71
CA LEU A 222 14.19 4.70 -9.64
C LEU A 222 13.60 3.47 -8.93
N GLU A 223 14.33 2.92 -7.95
CA GLU A 223 13.88 1.76 -7.20
C GLU A 223 12.63 2.07 -6.37
N GLY A 224 12.57 3.26 -5.78
CA GLY A 224 11.41 3.71 -5.00
C GLY A 224 10.16 3.90 -5.87
N TYR A 225 10.32 4.31 -7.12
CA TYR A 225 9.22 4.36 -8.09
C TYR A 225 8.74 2.96 -8.49
N ASN A 226 9.65 2.02 -8.72
CA ASN A 226 9.28 0.63 -9.04
C ASN A 226 8.54 -0.04 -7.87
N LEU A 227 9.02 0.14 -6.63
CA LEU A 227 8.31 -0.33 -5.43
C LEU A 227 6.90 0.27 -5.33
N PHE A 228 6.76 1.55 -5.67
CA PHE A 228 5.46 2.21 -5.66
C PHE A 228 4.51 1.63 -6.72
N LEU A 229 4.99 1.40 -7.95
CA LEU A 229 4.19 0.78 -9.02
C LEU A 229 3.73 -0.62 -8.64
N GLU A 230 4.63 -1.45 -8.08
CA GLU A 230 4.27 -2.80 -7.64
C GLU A 230 3.24 -2.77 -6.50
N THR A 231 3.42 -1.88 -5.52
CA THR A 231 2.44 -1.67 -4.44
C THR A 231 1.06 -1.32 -5.00
N MET A 232 1.00 -0.39 -5.96
CA MET A 232 -0.27 0.00 -6.59
C MET A 232 -0.89 -1.15 -7.39
N ALA A 233 -0.09 -1.97 -8.08
CA ALA A 233 -0.58 -3.15 -8.78
C ALA A 233 -1.11 -4.20 -7.79
N GLN A 234 -0.39 -4.45 -6.69
CA GLN A 234 -0.78 -5.38 -5.63
C GLN A 234 -2.08 -4.94 -4.95
N ILE A 235 -2.27 -3.64 -4.70
CA ILE A 235 -3.54 -3.10 -4.19
C ILE A 235 -4.69 -3.50 -5.12
N ARG A 236 -4.58 -3.23 -6.44
CA ARG A 236 -5.65 -3.60 -7.39
C ARG A 236 -5.94 -5.10 -7.36
N ARG A 237 -4.90 -5.93 -7.46
CA ARG A 237 -5.03 -7.40 -7.51
C ARG A 237 -5.71 -7.94 -6.25
N ASN A 238 -5.30 -7.46 -5.08
CA ASN A 238 -5.88 -7.88 -3.80
C ASN A 238 -7.34 -7.43 -3.65
N VAL A 239 -7.66 -6.20 -4.06
CA VAL A 239 -9.02 -5.68 -4.00
C VAL A 239 -9.94 -6.52 -4.86
N ILE A 240 -9.61 -6.73 -6.14
CA ILE A 240 -10.48 -7.48 -7.04
C ILE A 240 -10.59 -8.95 -6.64
N TYR A 241 -9.50 -9.56 -6.17
CA TYR A 241 -9.52 -10.90 -5.61
C TYR A 241 -10.50 -11.00 -4.44
N ASN A 242 -10.41 -10.07 -3.48
CA ASN A 242 -11.31 -10.02 -2.32
C ASN A 242 -12.77 -9.88 -2.73
N VAL A 243 -13.06 -9.06 -3.76
CA VAL A 243 -14.41 -8.95 -4.33
C VAL A 243 -14.90 -10.29 -4.87
N TYR A 244 -14.08 -11.03 -5.63
CA TYR A 244 -14.47 -12.34 -6.18
C TYR A 244 -14.77 -13.39 -5.09
N VAL A 245 -13.95 -13.42 -4.04
CA VAL A 245 -14.11 -14.41 -2.94
C VAL A 245 -15.10 -13.99 -1.86
N PHE A 246 -15.58 -12.73 -1.88
CA PHE A 246 -16.46 -12.21 -0.84
C PHE A 246 -17.76 -13.01 -0.73
N GLN A 247 -18.07 -13.53 0.45
CA GLN A 247 -19.31 -14.27 0.72
C GLN A 247 -19.99 -13.68 1.97
N PRO A 248 -20.91 -12.73 1.80
CA PRO A 248 -21.63 -12.17 2.93
C PRO A 248 -22.60 -13.20 3.52
N GLN A 249 -22.61 -13.33 4.84
CA GLN A 249 -23.59 -14.15 5.54
C GLN A 249 -24.77 -13.28 5.95
N ARG A 250 -26.00 -13.65 5.54
CA ARG A 250 -27.21 -13.04 6.09
C ARG A 250 -27.32 -13.42 7.57
N ILE A 251 -27.08 -12.47 8.47
CA ILE A 251 -27.49 -12.62 9.87
C ILE A 251 -29.02 -12.51 9.89
N ARG A 252 -29.72 -13.65 9.85
CA ARG A 252 -31.18 -13.69 9.97
C ARG A 252 -31.60 -13.15 11.35
N PRO A 253 -32.45 -12.12 11.44
CA PRO A 253 -32.96 -11.61 12.72
C PRO A 253 -33.72 -12.67 13.55
N ASP A 254 -34.25 -13.70 12.90
CA ASP A 254 -35.12 -14.71 13.53
C ASP A 254 -34.38 -15.61 14.54
N ALA A 255 -33.05 -15.76 14.43
CA ALA A 255 -32.28 -16.57 15.38
C ALA A 255 -32.22 -15.92 16.78
N ALA A 256 -32.21 -14.59 16.84
CA ALA A 256 -32.23 -13.86 18.11
C ALA A 256 -33.64 -13.81 18.72
N ALA A 257 -34.69 -13.72 17.89
CA ALA A 257 -36.07 -13.73 18.36
C ALA A 257 -36.50 -15.11 18.90
N GLY A 258 -36.09 -16.20 18.23
CA GLY A 258 -36.37 -17.57 18.68
C GLY A 258 -35.65 -17.93 19.98
N GLN A 259 -34.42 -17.43 20.19
CA GLN A 259 -33.69 -17.60 21.45
C GLN A 259 -34.33 -16.81 22.60
N GLN A 260 -34.77 -15.57 22.36
CA GLN A 260 -35.47 -14.77 23.37
C GLN A 260 -36.84 -15.35 23.74
N GLN A 261 -37.60 -15.93 22.78
CA GLN A 261 -38.86 -16.61 23.08
C GLN A 261 -38.65 -17.92 23.85
N GLN A 262 -37.62 -18.70 23.52
CA GLN A 262 -37.28 -19.93 24.26
C GLN A 262 -36.78 -19.63 25.68
N GLU A 263 -35.97 -18.58 25.87
CA GLU A 263 -35.54 -18.13 27.20
C GLU A 263 -36.70 -17.59 28.03
N ALA A 264 -37.65 -16.87 27.41
CA ALA A 264 -38.87 -16.39 28.07
C ALA A 264 -39.81 -17.55 28.48
N GLU A 265 -40.00 -18.56 27.63
CA GLU A 265 -40.78 -19.76 27.96
C GLU A 265 -40.14 -20.61 29.05
N GLN A 266 -38.82 -20.77 29.04
CA GLN A 266 -38.09 -21.50 30.09
C GLN A 266 -38.11 -20.75 31.43
N ALA A 267 -38.03 -19.41 31.41
CA ALA A 267 -38.18 -18.58 32.61
C ALA A 267 -39.60 -18.63 33.18
N ALA A 268 -40.64 -18.64 32.33
CA ALA A 268 -42.03 -18.77 32.73
C ALA A 268 -42.34 -20.17 33.33
N ALA A 269 -41.78 -21.24 32.74
CA ALA A 269 -41.91 -22.60 33.26
C ALA A 269 -41.23 -22.81 34.61
N SER A 270 -40.07 -22.16 34.84
CA SER A 270 -39.33 -22.22 36.11
C SER A 270 -40.00 -21.41 37.24
N GLY A 271 -40.74 -20.34 36.90
CA GLY A 271 -41.49 -19.51 37.86
C GLY A 271 -42.68 -20.23 38.49
N ASN A 272 -43.41 -21.06 37.73
CA ASN A 272 -44.64 -21.71 38.18
C ASN A 272 -44.39 -22.86 39.19
N GLY A 273 -43.19 -23.46 39.17
CA GLY A 273 -42.79 -24.51 40.11
C GLY A 273 -42.53 -24.02 41.55
N LYS A 274 -42.19 -22.74 41.73
CA LYS A 274 -41.91 -22.15 43.06
C LYS A 274 -43.17 -21.70 43.80
N GLN A 275 -44.24 -21.32 43.10
CA GLN A 275 -45.53 -20.97 43.74
C GLN A 275 -46.30 -22.22 44.21
N SER A 276 -46.21 -23.34 43.49
CA SER A 276 -46.83 -24.61 43.91
C SER A 276 -46.18 -25.19 45.18
N ARG A 277 -44.84 -25.14 45.30
CA ARG A 277 -44.12 -25.64 46.49
C ARG A 277 -44.28 -24.79 47.75
N ARG A 278 -44.62 -23.50 47.65
CA ARG A 278 -44.86 -22.63 48.82
C ARG A 278 -46.24 -22.85 49.45
N LYS A 279 -47.27 -23.24 48.68
CA LYS A 279 -48.60 -23.56 49.24
C LYS A 279 -48.64 -24.92 49.95
N ALA A 280 -47.81 -25.88 49.55
CA ALA A 280 -47.76 -27.21 50.19
C ALA A 280 -47.05 -27.24 51.56
N LYS A 281 -46.26 -26.20 51.90
CA LYS A 281 -45.53 -26.12 53.18
C LYS A 281 -46.22 -25.29 54.27
N ALA A 282 -47.42 -24.76 54.01
CA ALA A 282 -48.21 -23.98 54.96
C ALA A 282 -49.45 -24.73 55.49
N SER A 283 -49.58 -26.02 55.17
CA SER A 283 -50.69 -26.90 55.64
C SER A 283 -50.20 -28.20 56.30
N ALA A 284 -48.98 -28.19 56.83
CA ALA A 284 -48.45 -29.22 57.74
C ALA A 284 -47.90 -28.52 58.98
#